data_AF-A0A1J4L0G6-F1
#
_entry.id   AF-A0A1J4L0G6-F1
#
_cell.length_a   1.000
_cell.length_b   1.000
_cell.length_c   1.000
_cell.angle_alpha   90.00
_cell.angle_beta   90.00
_cell.angle_gamma   90.00
#
_symmetry.space_group_name_H-M   'P 1'
#
loop_
_entity.id
_entity.type
_entity.pdbx_description
1 polymer ?
#
loop_
_entity_poly.entity_id
_entity_poly.type
_entity_poly.pdbx_seq_one_letter_code
_entity_poly.pdbx_strand_id
1 'polypeptide(L)'
;MSRTSPYPKRPSSQFAAPAFYWRGGDVLREREYLADEYKKALADYRKAEAECKHVENQLAGASETLQEREVISDTLANYLDADSEGNQTEHTYKRQLSEVEQQIKEAEIELQKARAMHHPAVASSLQKEKAYMMLEMQRVSKAIELAHEQHADDKRKLAEIAICNRFQVAYDLEGKYQELSRKKSYLRQLVNKNKKDFESTQTPKGAQSYEQQRERESRTEKAVLLSQIEAEQSLERAEEKKKRRPSKWSSQIDRLLSELEELNDRMYDLGLDDQTVDIEELRKKYLETDEDDNNNDDESKNNDENKNNDENKNNDENNNSNENNNEEEK
;
A
#
# COMPACT_ATOMS: atom_id res chain seq x y z
N MET A 1 24.43 -34.47 67.30
CA MET A 1 25.87 -34.16 67.16
C MET A 1 26.02 -32.94 66.27
N SER A 2 26.44 -31.83 66.86
CA SER A 2 26.84 -30.60 66.18
C SER A 2 28.31 -30.70 65.76
N ARG A 3 28.65 -30.24 64.54
CA ARG A 3 29.95 -29.65 64.22
C ARG A 3 29.80 -28.53 63.19
N THR A 4 29.53 -27.36 63.75
CA THR A 4 30.00 -26.03 63.38
C THR A 4 31.38 -26.05 62.70
N SER A 5 31.50 -25.43 61.53
CA SER A 5 32.79 -24.97 61.00
C SER A 5 33.09 -23.55 61.52
N PRO A 6 34.36 -23.19 61.81
CA PRO A 6 34.67 -22.20 62.84
C PRO A 6 35.33 -20.93 62.30
N TYR A 7 34.80 -20.32 61.23
CA TYR A 7 35.26 -18.97 60.83
C TYR A 7 34.12 -18.12 60.29
N PRO A 8 33.85 -16.92 60.86
CA PRO A 8 32.92 -15.98 60.26
C PRO A 8 33.50 -15.45 58.94
N LYS A 9 32.72 -15.51 57.86
CA LYS A 9 33.05 -14.79 56.61
C LYS A 9 33.13 -13.31 56.94
N ARG A 10 34.34 -12.72 56.84
CA ARG A 10 34.51 -11.27 56.97
C ARG A 10 33.59 -10.58 55.94
N PRO A 11 32.90 -9.48 56.28
CA PRO A 11 32.19 -8.70 55.28
C PRO A 11 33.18 -8.30 54.19
N SER A 12 32.79 -8.42 52.93
CA SER A 12 33.61 -8.00 51.79
C SER A 12 34.14 -6.61 52.05
N SER A 13 35.46 -6.43 52.08
CA SER A 13 36.07 -5.13 52.32
C SER A 13 35.51 -4.12 51.32
N GLN A 14 34.89 -3.05 51.81
CA GLN A 14 34.39 -1.93 50.99
C GLN A 14 35.50 -1.22 50.19
N PHE A 15 36.75 -1.61 50.41
CA PHE A 15 37.92 -1.23 49.63
C PHE A 15 38.39 -2.43 48.81
N ALA A 16 37.63 -2.77 47.76
CA ALA A 16 38.19 -3.56 46.67
C ALA A 16 39.19 -2.65 45.96
N ALA A 17 40.48 -3.03 45.95
CA ALA A 17 41.47 -2.32 45.15
C ALA A 17 41.00 -2.34 43.69
N PRO A 18 40.91 -1.18 43.01
CA PRO A 18 40.53 -1.16 41.61
C PRO A 18 41.49 -2.05 40.84
N ALA A 19 40.94 -2.91 39.97
CA ALA A 19 41.73 -3.84 39.20
C ALA A 19 42.68 -3.05 38.30
N PHE A 20 43.94 -2.99 38.71
CA PHE A 20 45.01 -2.31 37.99
C PHE A 20 45.41 -3.16 36.79
N TYR A 21 45.08 -2.69 35.59
CA TYR A 21 45.47 -3.35 34.36
C TYR A 21 46.69 -2.65 33.79
N TRP A 22 47.88 -3.21 34.00
CA TRP A 22 49.07 -2.79 33.24
C TRP A 22 48.87 -3.19 31.78
N ARG A 23 48.35 -2.27 30.97
CA ARG A 23 48.22 -2.41 29.52
C ARG A 23 49.21 -1.40 28.98
N GLY A 24 50.36 -1.85 28.44
CA GLY A 24 51.43 -0.98 27.96
C GLY A 24 51.04 -0.12 26.75
N GLY A 25 50.04 0.75 26.90
CA GLY A 25 49.57 1.72 25.94
C GLY A 25 49.82 3.15 26.40
N ASP A 26 49.29 4.10 25.63
CA ASP A 26 49.41 5.54 25.89
C ASP A 26 48.65 5.93 27.18
N VAL A 27 49.41 6.29 28.21
CA VAL A 27 48.94 6.62 29.58
C VAL A 27 47.85 7.69 29.56
N LEU A 28 47.87 8.61 28.59
CA LEU A 28 46.90 9.70 28.49
C LEU A 28 45.50 9.27 28.04
N ARG A 29 45.35 8.05 27.52
CA ARG A 29 44.06 7.50 27.07
C ARG A 29 43.48 6.49 28.03
N GLU A 30 44.20 6.18 29.11
CA GLU A 30 43.74 5.20 30.08
C GLU A 30 42.57 5.74 30.89
N ARG A 31 41.60 4.87 31.16
CA ARG A 31 40.38 5.23 31.90
C ARG A 31 40.69 5.76 33.29
N GLU A 32 41.76 5.28 33.91
CA GLU A 32 42.20 5.71 35.25
C GLU A 32 42.74 7.14 35.21
N TYR A 33 43.65 7.43 34.25
CA TYR A 33 44.17 8.78 34.03
C TYR A 33 43.05 9.77 33.71
N LEU A 34 42.11 9.41 32.81
CA LEU A 34 40.96 10.24 32.50
C LEU A 34 40.03 10.46 33.72
N ALA A 35 39.85 9.45 34.57
CA ALA A 35 39.03 9.58 35.77
C ALA A 35 39.71 10.48 36.83
N ASP A 36 41.03 10.41 36.96
CA ASP A 36 41.77 11.23 37.91
C ASP A 36 41.94 12.67 37.42
N GLU A 37 42.19 12.90 36.13
CA GLU A 37 42.13 14.24 35.52
C GLU A 37 40.71 14.83 35.64
N TYR A 38 39.67 14.03 35.45
CA TYR A 38 38.29 14.49 35.67
C TYR A 38 38.05 14.90 37.12
N LYS A 39 38.49 14.11 38.11
CA LYS A 39 38.38 14.49 39.53
C LYS A 39 39.15 15.77 39.85
N LYS A 40 40.37 15.91 39.30
CA LYS A 40 41.20 17.09 39.47
C LYS A 40 40.53 18.33 38.87
N ALA A 41 40.05 18.24 37.63
CA ALA A 41 39.30 19.31 36.97
C ALA A 41 38.04 19.70 37.76
N LEU A 42 37.35 18.72 38.38
CA LEU A 42 36.16 18.97 39.18
C LEU A 42 36.50 19.68 40.51
N ALA A 43 37.65 19.36 41.11
CA ALA A 43 38.16 20.08 42.28
C ALA A 43 38.56 21.53 41.93
N ASP A 44 39.24 21.72 40.82
CA ASP A 44 39.64 23.04 40.31
C ASP A 44 38.41 23.89 39.97
N TYR A 45 37.39 23.29 39.33
CA TYR A 45 36.11 23.95 39.07
C TYR A 45 35.42 24.43 40.35
N ARG A 46 35.34 23.57 41.38
CA ARG A 46 34.74 23.95 42.68
C ARG A 46 35.51 25.07 43.37
N LYS A 47 36.84 25.07 43.26
CA LYS A 47 37.69 26.13 43.81
C LYS A 47 37.43 27.45 43.07
N ALA A 48 37.41 27.42 41.75
CA ALA A 48 37.10 28.59 40.92
C ALA A 48 35.68 29.12 41.19
N GLU A 49 34.70 28.25 41.38
CA GLU A 49 33.33 28.65 41.74
C GLU A 49 33.28 29.38 43.09
N ALA A 50 34.03 28.88 44.09
CA ALA A 50 34.14 29.55 45.39
C ALA A 50 34.87 30.90 45.31
N GLU A 51 35.92 30.99 44.48
CA GLU A 51 36.64 32.24 44.22
C GLU A 51 35.74 33.27 43.50
N CYS A 52 34.97 32.85 42.49
CA CYS A 52 33.99 33.71 41.83
C CYS A 52 32.96 34.25 42.81
N LYS A 53 32.35 33.39 43.63
CA LYS A 53 31.39 33.81 44.67
C LYS A 53 32.03 34.79 45.67
N HIS A 54 33.30 34.58 46.01
CA HIS A 54 34.02 35.50 46.90
C HIS A 54 34.21 36.88 46.26
N VAL A 55 34.61 36.93 44.98
CA VAL A 55 34.77 38.17 44.23
C VAL A 55 33.44 38.88 44.02
N GLU A 56 32.36 38.16 43.73
CA GLU A 56 31.01 38.70 43.62
C GLU A 56 30.57 39.39 44.92
N ASN A 57 30.82 38.76 46.07
CA ASN A 57 30.52 39.35 47.37
C ASN A 57 31.38 40.59 47.66
N GLN A 58 32.66 40.57 47.28
CA GLN A 58 33.53 41.76 47.40
C GLN A 58 33.05 42.90 46.50
N LEU A 59 32.62 42.59 45.28
CA LEU A 59 32.11 43.57 44.33
C LEU A 59 30.78 44.15 44.82
N ALA A 60 29.88 43.32 45.36
CA ALA A 60 28.64 43.78 45.96
C ALA A 60 28.90 44.75 47.14
N GLY A 61 29.80 44.40 48.06
CA GLY A 61 30.18 45.27 49.17
C GLY A 61 30.86 46.56 48.69
N ALA A 62 31.75 46.47 47.70
CA ALA A 62 32.38 47.66 47.11
C ALA A 62 31.35 48.57 46.42
N SER A 63 30.39 47.99 45.70
CA SER A 63 29.29 48.72 45.04
C SER A 63 28.39 49.41 46.05
N GLU A 64 28.08 48.78 47.18
CA GLU A 64 27.31 49.38 48.27
C GLU A 64 28.05 50.58 48.86
N THR A 65 29.34 50.42 49.18
CA THR A 65 30.14 51.55 49.69
C THR A 65 30.32 52.67 48.67
N LEU A 66 30.37 52.35 47.38
CA LEU A 66 30.42 53.34 46.31
C LEU A 66 29.10 54.10 46.24
N GLN A 67 27.97 53.40 46.26
CA GLN A 67 26.64 54.01 46.25
C GLN A 67 26.42 54.93 47.46
N GLU A 68 26.82 54.50 48.66
CA GLU A 68 26.78 55.35 49.86
C GLU A 68 27.61 56.63 49.69
N ARG A 69 28.83 56.50 49.14
CA ARG A 69 29.71 57.64 48.86
C ARG A 69 29.16 58.54 47.77
N GLU A 70 28.54 57.99 46.73
CA GLU A 70 27.87 58.76 45.68
C GLU A 70 26.71 59.55 46.25
N VAL A 71 25.86 58.96 47.12
CA VAL A 71 24.78 59.68 47.79
C VAL A 71 25.33 60.80 48.69
N ILE A 72 26.40 60.55 49.43
CA ILE A 72 27.05 61.57 50.26
C ILE A 72 27.68 62.67 49.40
N SER A 73 28.32 62.30 48.29
CA SER A 73 28.93 63.25 47.35
C SER A 73 27.86 64.08 46.64
N ASP A 74 26.75 63.48 46.21
CA ASP A 74 25.63 64.17 45.58
C ASP A 74 24.95 65.12 46.56
N THR A 75 24.79 64.72 47.84
CA THR A 75 24.21 65.60 48.86
C THR A 75 25.15 66.76 49.24
N LEU A 76 26.47 66.52 49.31
CA LEU A 76 27.47 67.56 49.51
C LEU A 76 27.60 68.51 48.30
N ALA A 77 27.62 67.97 47.08
CA ALA A 77 27.67 68.75 45.84
C ALA A 77 26.41 69.62 45.71
N ASN A 78 25.22 69.07 45.97
CA ASN A 78 23.98 69.85 45.97
C ASN A 78 23.96 70.94 47.07
N TYR A 79 24.69 70.76 48.18
CA TYR A 79 24.80 71.75 49.24
C TYR A 79 25.84 72.85 48.95
N LEU A 80 26.94 72.50 48.29
CA LEU A 80 28.05 73.42 47.96
C LEU A 80 27.83 74.18 46.64
N ASP A 81 27.15 73.58 45.67
CA ASP A 81 27.06 74.04 44.27
C ASP A 81 25.62 74.33 43.81
N ALA A 82 24.70 74.66 44.72
CA ALA A 82 23.31 74.99 44.37
C ALA A 82 23.15 76.11 43.32
N ASP A 83 24.19 76.90 43.05
CA ASP A 83 24.23 77.99 42.06
C ASP A 83 25.40 77.90 41.04
N SER A 84 26.12 76.77 40.93
CA SER A 84 27.26 76.66 39.98
C SER A 84 26.87 75.93 38.69
N GLU A 85 27.25 76.51 37.54
CA GLU A 85 27.03 75.93 36.20
C GLU A 85 27.62 74.51 36.05
N GLY A 86 28.64 74.19 36.86
CA GLY A 86 29.27 72.87 36.91
C GLY A 86 28.29 71.75 37.29
N ASN A 87 27.42 71.96 38.27
CA ASN A 87 26.46 70.94 38.73
C ASN A 87 25.41 70.62 37.65
N GLN A 88 24.97 71.63 36.89
CA GLN A 88 24.07 71.38 35.75
C GLN A 88 24.77 70.54 34.67
N THR A 89 26.03 70.83 34.36
CA THR A 89 26.79 70.02 33.39
C THR A 89 27.02 68.58 33.90
N GLU A 90 27.34 68.40 35.18
CA GLU A 90 27.51 67.09 35.79
C GLU A 90 26.22 66.27 35.74
N HIS A 91 25.07 66.88 36.07
CA HIS A 91 23.77 66.21 35.94
C HIS A 91 23.46 65.82 34.49
N THR A 92 23.79 66.65 33.50
CA THR A 92 23.62 66.29 32.09
C THR A 92 24.50 65.12 31.68
N TYR A 93 25.76 65.08 32.13
CA TYR A 93 26.65 63.96 31.85
C TYR A 93 26.22 62.68 32.56
N LYS A 94 25.75 62.75 33.81
CA LYS A 94 25.18 61.59 34.53
C LYS A 94 23.97 61.01 33.78
N ARG A 95 23.10 61.86 33.23
CA ARG A 95 21.95 61.41 32.42
C ARG A 95 22.39 60.74 31.12
N GLN A 96 23.33 61.35 30.39
CA GLN A 96 23.89 60.77 29.17
C GLN A 96 24.60 59.44 29.44
N LEU A 97 25.34 59.36 30.56
CA LEU A 97 26.03 58.16 30.98
C LEU A 97 25.03 57.03 31.30
N SER A 98 23.94 57.34 32.01
CA SER A 98 22.86 56.39 32.27
C SER A 98 22.17 55.91 30.99
N GLU A 99 21.95 56.79 30.02
CA GLU A 99 21.37 56.42 28.72
C GLU A 99 22.30 55.50 27.92
N VAL A 100 23.60 55.81 27.90
CA VAL A 100 24.61 54.97 27.24
C VAL A 100 24.75 53.62 27.93
N GLU A 101 24.74 53.57 29.27
CA GLU A 101 24.73 52.31 30.03
C GLU A 101 23.50 51.46 29.73
N GLN A 102 22.33 52.08 29.57
CA GLN A 102 21.13 51.37 29.17
C GLN A 102 21.25 50.80 27.76
N GLN A 103 21.76 51.58 26.80
CA GLN A 103 22.01 51.11 25.43
C GLN A 103 23.02 49.97 25.38
N ILE A 104 24.07 50.01 26.21
CA ILE A 104 25.05 48.92 26.35
C ILE A 104 24.36 47.65 26.86
N LYS A 105 23.53 47.76 27.91
CA LYS A 105 22.79 46.60 28.45
C LYS A 105 21.83 46.01 27.43
N GLU A 106 21.12 46.83 26.67
CA GLU A 106 20.23 46.37 25.60
C GLU A 106 21.01 45.63 24.50
N ALA A 107 22.13 46.20 24.04
CA ALA A 107 23.01 45.57 23.05
C ALA A 107 23.63 44.25 23.56
N GLU A 108 24.00 44.17 24.85
CA GLU A 108 24.52 42.95 25.47
C GLU A 108 23.46 41.83 25.50
N ILE A 109 22.21 42.17 25.81
CA ILE A 109 21.09 41.22 25.79
C ILE A 109 20.86 40.68 24.37
N GLU A 110 20.87 41.55 23.35
CA GLU A 110 20.74 41.14 21.96
C GLU A 110 21.90 40.22 21.52
N LEU A 111 23.12 40.58 21.90
CA LEU A 111 24.31 39.80 21.59
C LEU A 111 24.27 38.43 22.27
N GLN A 112 23.79 38.34 23.51
CA GLN A 112 23.59 37.08 24.21
C GLN A 112 22.56 36.20 23.52
N LYS A 113 21.43 36.77 23.06
CA LYS A 113 20.43 36.05 22.27
C LYS A 113 21.01 35.53 20.95
N ALA A 114 21.78 36.35 20.24
CA ALA A 114 22.44 35.94 19.00
C ALA A 114 23.46 34.82 19.23
N ARG A 115 24.28 34.90 20.29
CA ARG A 115 25.23 33.84 20.67
C ARG A 115 24.54 32.54 21.05
N ALA A 116 23.38 32.60 21.71
CA ALA A 116 22.60 31.41 22.03
C ALA A 116 22.09 30.70 20.76
N MET A 117 21.65 31.45 19.74
CA MET A 117 21.26 30.87 18.44
C MET A 117 22.45 30.32 17.66
N HIS A 118 23.60 30.98 17.71
CA HIS A 118 24.84 30.53 17.07
C HIS A 118 25.67 29.59 17.94
N HIS A 119 25.09 29.02 19.00
CA HIS A 119 25.81 28.13 19.88
C HIS A 119 26.35 26.93 19.08
N PRO A 120 27.67 26.65 19.11
CA PRO A 120 28.28 25.62 18.28
C PRO A 120 27.63 24.23 18.41
N ALA A 121 27.05 23.92 19.57
CA ALA A 121 26.31 22.66 19.77
C ALA A 121 25.04 22.57 18.89
N VAL A 122 24.29 23.67 18.73
CA VAL A 122 23.09 23.74 17.89
C VAL A 122 23.46 23.72 16.41
N ALA A 123 24.51 24.44 16.03
CA ALA A 123 25.03 24.40 14.67
C ALA A 123 25.55 23.00 14.30
N SER A 124 26.24 22.32 15.21
CA SER A 124 26.74 20.96 15.00
C SER A 124 25.61 19.93 14.90
N SER A 125 24.57 20.03 15.74
CA SER A 125 23.40 19.14 15.63
C SER A 125 22.68 19.33 14.30
N LEU A 126 22.46 20.58 13.88
CA LEU A 126 21.82 20.88 12.60
C LEU A 126 22.66 20.40 11.41
N GLN A 127 23.99 20.51 11.47
CA GLN A 127 24.87 19.96 10.44
C GLN A 127 24.78 18.42 10.35
N LYS A 128 24.66 17.73 11.49
CA LYS A 128 24.45 16.27 11.52
C LYS A 128 23.10 15.88 10.91
N GLU A 129 22.03 16.59 11.26
CA GLU A 129 20.70 16.36 10.68
C GLU A 129 20.69 16.62 9.17
N LYS A 130 21.32 17.71 8.71
CA LYS A 130 21.50 18.00 7.29
C LYS A 130 22.24 16.88 6.56
N ALA A 131 23.32 16.35 7.15
CA ALA A 131 24.06 15.23 6.57
C ALA A 131 23.21 13.96 6.52
N TYR A 132 22.44 13.68 7.57
CA TYR A 132 21.51 12.55 7.62
C TYR A 132 20.43 12.66 6.53
N MET A 133 19.79 13.81 6.39
CA MET A 133 18.78 14.06 5.34
C MET A 133 19.38 13.88 3.94
N MET A 134 20.60 14.35 3.71
CA MET A 134 21.28 14.18 2.42
C MET A 134 21.53 12.71 2.08
N LEU A 135 21.96 11.90 3.06
CA LEU A 135 22.14 10.47 2.89
C LEU A 135 20.81 9.76 2.61
N GLU A 136 19.75 10.16 3.32
CA GLU A 136 18.42 9.59 3.09
C GLU A 136 17.89 9.93 1.70
N MET A 137 18.06 11.18 1.25
CA MET A 137 17.72 11.58 -0.12
C MET A 137 18.46 10.72 -1.15
N GLN A 138 19.78 10.54 -0.99
CA GLN A 138 20.56 9.69 -1.89
C GLN A 138 20.07 8.24 -1.89
N ARG A 139 19.72 7.71 -0.72
CA ARG A 139 19.17 6.35 -0.58
C ARG A 139 17.85 6.21 -1.33
N VAL A 140 16.93 7.16 -1.14
CA VAL A 140 15.61 7.17 -1.79
C VAL A 140 15.75 7.35 -3.30
N SER A 141 16.61 8.27 -3.77
CA SER A 141 16.88 8.44 -5.20
C SER A 141 17.38 7.16 -5.86
N LYS A 142 18.33 6.46 -5.22
CA LYS A 142 18.82 5.18 -5.73
C LYS A 142 17.74 4.09 -5.72
N ALA A 143 16.87 4.08 -4.72
CA ALA A 143 15.74 3.15 -4.68
C ALA A 143 14.74 3.41 -5.82
N ILE A 144 14.50 4.67 -6.16
CA ILE A 144 13.65 5.07 -7.30
C ILE A 144 14.28 4.63 -8.62
N GLU A 145 15.59 4.86 -8.81
CA GLU A 145 16.31 4.41 -10.01
C GLU A 145 16.23 2.90 -10.19
N LEU A 146 16.50 2.12 -9.12
CA LEU A 146 16.36 0.66 -9.15
C LEU A 146 14.93 0.20 -9.45
N ALA A 147 13.93 0.89 -8.90
CA ALA A 147 12.52 0.59 -9.19
C ALA A 147 12.18 0.88 -10.66
N HIS A 148 12.72 1.96 -11.25
CA HIS A 148 12.54 2.25 -12.67
C HIS A 148 13.22 1.22 -13.57
N GLU A 149 14.44 0.78 -13.24
CA GLU A 149 15.13 -0.30 -13.96
C GLU A 149 14.34 -1.60 -13.89
N GLN A 150 13.89 -2.00 -12.69
CA GLN A 150 13.08 -3.20 -12.48
C GLN A 150 11.77 -3.12 -13.27
N HIS A 151 11.09 -1.98 -13.24
CA HIS A 151 9.86 -1.76 -14.00
C HIS A 151 10.10 -1.84 -15.52
N ALA A 152 11.22 -1.30 -16.01
CA ALA A 152 11.59 -1.43 -17.42
C ALA A 152 11.88 -2.89 -17.81
N ASP A 153 12.53 -3.66 -16.94
CA ASP A 153 12.79 -5.09 -17.15
C ASP A 153 11.51 -5.91 -17.11
N ASP A 154 10.59 -5.60 -16.21
CA ASP A 154 9.30 -6.30 -16.13
C ASP A 154 8.43 -6.00 -17.35
N LYS A 155 8.45 -4.75 -17.85
CA LYS A 155 7.85 -4.41 -19.16
C LYS A 155 8.44 -5.22 -20.30
N ARG A 156 9.78 -5.37 -20.36
CA ARG A 156 10.44 -6.20 -21.39
C ARG A 156 10.03 -7.66 -21.29
N LYS A 157 9.98 -8.24 -20.09
CA LYS A 157 9.54 -9.62 -19.88
C LYS A 157 8.08 -9.81 -20.27
N LEU A 158 7.21 -8.86 -19.94
CA LEU A 158 5.80 -8.91 -20.31
C LEU A 158 5.64 -8.87 -21.83
N ALA A 159 6.37 -7.99 -22.52
CA ALA A 159 6.40 -7.96 -23.98
C ALA A 159 6.93 -9.29 -24.57
N GLU A 160 7.99 -9.85 -24.00
CA GLU A 160 8.54 -11.14 -24.42
C GLU A 160 7.52 -12.28 -24.28
N ILE A 161 6.79 -12.34 -23.16
CA ILE A 161 5.75 -13.34 -22.92
C ILE A 161 4.58 -13.15 -23.90
N ALA A 162 4.14 -11.91 -24.11
CA ALA A 162 3.02 -11.61 -25.02
C ALA A 162 3.32 -12.01 -26.47
N ILE A 163 4.57 -11.83 -26.93
CA ILE A 163 5.01 -12.20 -28.28
C ILE A 163 5.42 -13.68 -28.36
N CYS A 164 5.63 -14.35 -27.22
CA CYS A 164 6.11 -15.73 -27.21
C CYS A 164 5.15 -16.68 -27.95
N ASN A 165 5.67 -17.39 -28.95
CA ASN A 165 4.91 -18.40 -29.70
C ASN A 165 4.25 -19.45 -28.79
N ARG A 166 4.89 -19.81 -27.68
CA ARG A 166 4.31 -20.79 -26.74
C ARG A 166 3.06 -20.24 -26.08
N PHE A 167 3.06 -18.96 -25.71
CA PHE A 167 1.91 -18.29 -25.15
C PHE A 167 0.77 -18.20 -26.18
N GLN A 168 1.08 -17.76 -27.41
CA GLN A 168 0.10 -17.69 -28.50
C GLN A 168 -0.53 -19.06 -28.82
N VAL A 169 0.28 -20.12 -28.89
CA VAL A 169 -0.23 -21.48 -29.12
C VAL A 169 -1.11 -21.96 -27.97
N ALA A 170 -0.74 -21.68 -26.72
CA ALA A 170 -1.56 -22.03 -25.56
C ALA A 170 -2.92 -21.32 -25.60
N TYR A 171 -2.90 -20.04 -25.95
CA TYR A 171 -4.08 -19.20 -26.09
C TYR A 171 -5.01 -19.70 -27.22
N ASP A 172 -4.46 -20.01 -28.38
CA ASP A 172 -5.19 -20.62 -29.50
C ASP A 172 -5.88 -21.94 -29.09
N LEU A 173 -5.17 -22.78 -28.32
CA LEU A 173 -5.67 -24.05 -27.82
C LEU A 173 -6.80 -23.85 -26.81
N GLU A 174 -6.69 -22.87 -25.92
CA GLU A 174 -7.73 -22.53 -24.95
C GLU A 174 -9.04 -22.19 -25.66
N GLY A 175 -8.99 -21.32 -26.66
CA GLY A 175 -10.22 -20.98 -27.36
C GLY A 175 -10.77 -22.12 -28.23
N LYS A 176 -9.92 -22.96 -28.83
CA LYS A 176 -10.38 -24.21 -29.48
C LYS A 176 -11.09 -25.13 -28.48
N TYR A 177 -10.59 -25.20 -27.25
CA TYR A 177 -11.23 -25.95 -26.17
C TYR A 177 -12.60 -25.37 -25.83
N GLN A 178 -12.73 -24.04 -25.74
CA GLN A 178 -14.03 -23.39 -25.51
C GLN A 178 -15.05 -23.71 -26.62
N GLU A 179 -14.65 -23.65 -27.90
CA GLU A 179 -15.49 -24.03 -29.04
C GLU A 179 -15.95 -25.50 -28.95
N LEU A 180 -15.03 -26.41 -28.66
CA LEU A 180 -15.32 -27.83 -28.50
C LEU A 180 -16.25 -28.08 -27.31
N SER A 181 -16.07 -27.34 -26.21
CA SER A 181 -16.93 -27.43 -25.03
C SER A 181 -18.36 -26.99 -25.35
N ARG A 182 -18.54 -25.86 -26.04
CA ARG A 182 -19.86 -25.41 -26.53
C ARG A 182 -20.50 -26.44 -27.46
N LYS A 183 -19.74 -26.99 -28.40
CA LYS A 183 -20.21 -28.06 -29.30
C LYS A 183 -20.63 -29.32 -28.55
N LYS A 184 -19.86 -29.73 -27.54
CA LYS A 184 -20.18 -30.87 -26.67
C LYS A 184 -21.48 -30.65 -25.90
N SER A 185 -21.69 -29.45 -25.36
CA SER A 185 -22.94 -29.09 -24.67
C SER A 185 -24.13 -29.11 -25.62
N TYR A 186 -23.98 -28.56 -26.83
CA TYR A 186 -25.01 -28.64 -27.87
C TYR A 186 -25.37 -30.07 -28.25
N LEU A 187 -24.37 -30.92 -28.53
CA LEU A 187 -24.62 -32.32 -28.90
C LEU A 187 -25.32 -33.09 -27.77
N ARG A 188 -25.00 -32.80 -26.50
CA ARG A 188 -25.71 -33.38 -25.36
C ARG A 188 -27.19 -32.96 -25.33
N GLN A 189 -27.48 -31.68 -25.58
CA GLN A 189 -28.86 -31.20 -25.68
C GLN A 189 -29.61 -31.86 -26.84
N LEU A 190 -28.96 -32.00 -28.01
CA LEU A 190 -29.55 -32.65 -29.18
C LEU A 190 -29.86 -34.13 -28.92
N VAL A 191 -28.92 -34.87 -28.30
CA VAL A 191 -29.14 -36.28 -27.92
C VAL A 191 -30.28 -36.41 -26.92
N ASN A 192 -30.35 -35.53 -25.92
CA ASN A 192 -31.44 -35.53 -24.95
C ASN A 192 -32.80 -35.23 -25.60
N LYS A 193 -32.83 -34.29 -26.56
CA LYS A 193 -34.03 -33.97 -27.33
C LYS A 193 -34.47 -35.17 -28.17
N ASN A 194 -33.57 -35.75 -28.97
CA ASN A 194 -33.87 -36.92 -29.80
C ASN A 194 -34.31 -38.12 -28.94
N LYS A 195 -33.73 -38.31 -27.76
CA LYS A 195 -34.16 -39.35 -26.81
C LYS A 195 -35.60 -39.11 -26.36
N LYS A 196 -35.95 -37.88 -25.97
CA LYS A 196 -37.30 -37.50 -25.57
C LYS A 196 -38.31 -37.69 -26.72
N ASP A 197 -37.94 -37.27 -27.92
CA ASP A 197 -38.78 -37.40 -29.11
C ASP A 197 -38.98 -38.89 -29.44
N PHE A 198 -37.93 -39.70 -29.40
CA PHE A 198 -38.01 -41.16 -29.58
C PHE A 198 -38.92 -41.82 -28.54
N GLU A 199 -38.74 -41.51 -27.25
CA GLU A 199 -39.58 -42.01 -26.16
C GLU A 199 -41.05 -41.61 -26.34
N SER A 200 -41.32 -40.42 -26.89
CA SER A 200 -42.69 -39.94 -27.16
C SER A 200 -43.36 -40.59 -28.38
N THR A 201 -42.58 -40.95 -29.40
CA THR A 201 -43.06 -41.65 -30.60
C THR A 201 -43.17 -43.17 -30.43
N GLN A 202 -42.69 -43.70 -29.30
CA GLN A 202 -42.79 -45.12 -29.02
C GLN A 202 -44.25 -45.49 -28.79
N THR A 203 -44.86 -46.21 -29.74
CA THR A 203 -46.21 -46.75 -29.57
C THR A 203 -46.27 -47.63 -28.32
N PRO A 204 -47.33 -47.55 -27.49
CA PRO A 204 -47.45 -48.36 -26.30
C PRO A 204 -47.29 -49.84 -26.69
N LYS A 205 -46.42 -50.55 -25.94
CA LYS A 205 -46.11 -51.98 -26.11
C LYS A 205 -47.42 -52.79 -26.10
N GLY A 206 -47.97 -53.04 -27.29
CA GLY A 206 -49.28 -53.69 -27.46
C GLY A 206 -49.82 -53.71 -28.89
N ALA A 207 -49.35 -52.83 -29.78
CA ALA A 207 -49.83 -52.74 -31.17
C ALA A 207 -49.07 -53.63 -32.19
N GLN A 208 -48.19 -54.53 -31.74
CA GLN A 208 -47.29 -55.31 -32.62
C GLN A 208 -47.98 -56.35 -33.54
N SER A 209 -49.29 -56.54 -33.41
CA SER A 209 -50.04 -57.57 -34.13
C SER A 209 -50.36 -57.20 -35.59
N TYR A 210 -50.51 -55.92 -35.92
CA TYR A 210 -50.96 -55.49 -37.26
C TYR A 210 -49.84 -55.10 -38.23
N GLU A 211 -48.66 -54.73 -37.74
CA GLU A 211 -47.53 -54.28 -38.58
C GLU A 211 -46.72 -55.43 -39.21
N GLN A 212 -46.69 -56.61 -38.58
CA GLN A 212 -45.96 -57.78 -39.09
C GLN A 212 -46.56 -58.37 -40.39
N GLN A 213 -47.80 -58.00 -40.76
CA GLN A 213 -48.43 -58.46 -41.99
C GLN A 213 -48.10 -57.60 -43.23
N ARG A 214 -47.54 -56.39 -43.06
CA ARG A 214 -47.09 -55.53 -44.17
C ARG A 214 -45.67 -55.83 -44.65
N GLU A 215 -44.94 -56.71 -43.97
CA GLU A 215 -43.49 -56.86 -44.14
C GLU A 215 -43.05 -57.74 -45.33
N ARG A 216 -44.00 -58.25 -46.13
CA ARG A 216 -43.70 -59.09 -47.30
C ARG A 216 -43.62 -58.35 -48.63
N GLU A 217 -43.97 -57.07 -48.68
CA GLU A 217 -43.95 -56.32 -49.92
C GLU A 217 -42.77 -55.34 -49.96
N SER A 218 -41.96 -55.52 -51.02
CA SER A 218 -41.15 -54.49 -51.66
C SER A 218 -39.86 -54.06 -50.93
N ARG A 219 -38.79 -54.84 -51.14
CA ARG A 219 -37.40 -54.38 -50.96
C ARG A 219 -37.12 -53.04 -51.67
N THR A 220 -37.82 -52.79 -52.77
CA THR A 220 -37.81 -51.55 -53.55
C THR A 220 -38.46 -50.38 -52.81
N GLU A 221 -39.61 -50.57 -52.14
CA GLU A 221 -40.21 -49.54 -51.28
C GLU A 221 -39.35 -49.26 -50.05
N LYS A 222 -38.76 -50.28 -49.42
CA LYS A 222 -37.79 -50.05 -48.34
C LYS A 222 -36.58 -49.22 -48.82
N ALA A 223 -36.08 -49.48 -50.02
CA ALA A 223 -34.97 -48.69 -50.59
C ALA A 223 -35.39 -47.25 -50.92
N VAL A 224 -36.59 -47.02 -51.45
CA VAL A 224 -37.14 -45.68 -51.72
C VAL A 224 -37.38 -44.92 -50.42
N LEU A 225 -37.95 -45.56 -49.40
CA LEU A 225 -38.14 -44.97 -48.07
C LEU A 225 -36.82 -44.64 -47.38
N LEU A 226 -35.81 -45.51 -47.47
CA LEU A 226 -34.47 -45.21 -46.96
C LEU A 226 -33.84 -44.02 -47.68
N SER A 227 -33.95 -43.96 -49.01
CA SER A 227 -33.47 -42.81 -49.80
C SER A 227 -34.21 -41.52 -49.43
N GLN A 228 -35.51 -41.58 -49.12
CA GLN A 228 -36.30 -40.44 -48.69
C GLN A 228 -35.94 -39.99 -47.27
N ILE A 229 -35.73 -40.93 -46.34
CA ILE A 229 -35.23 -40.65 -44.99
C ILE A 229 -33.84 -40.02 -45.04
N GLU A 230 -32.94 -40.52 -45.90
CA GLU A 230 -31.61 -39.93 -46.10
C GLU A 230 -31.71 -38.50 -46.64
N ALA A 231 -32.63 -38.24 -47.58
CA ALA A 231 -32.88 -36.91 -48.11
C ALA A 231 -33.44 -35.97 -47.03
N GLU A 232 -34.41 -36.41 -46.23
CA GLU A 232 -34.98 -35.64 -45.11
C GLU A 232 -33.93 -35.33 -44.04
N GLN A 233 -33.12 -36.33 -43.64
CA GLN A 233 -32.00 -36.10 -42.73
C GLN A 233 -30.97 -35.11 -43.29
N SER A 234 -30.73 -35.13 -44.60
CA SER A 234 -29.82 -34.18 -45.24
C SER A 234 -30.38 -32.75 -45.20
N LEU A 235 -31.68 -32.61 -45.37
CA LEU A 235 -32.41 -31.34 -45.35
C LEU A 235 -32.42 -30.77 -43.92
N GLU A 236 -32.72 -31.60 -42.92
CA GLU A 236 -32.69 -31.22 -41.50
C GLU A 236 -31.29 -30.76 -41.08
N ARG A 237 -30.23 -31.47 -41.49
CA ARG A 237 -28.83 -31.04 -41.27
C ARG A 237 -28.50 -29.72 -41.98
N ALA A 238 -29.08 -29.46 -43.15
CA ALA A 238 -28.87 -28.22 -43.88
C ALA A 238 -29.56 -27.04 -43.18
N GLU A 239 -30.79 -27.23 -42.69
CA GLU A 239 -31.52 -26.25 -41.89
C GLU A 239 -30.83 -25.97 -40.56
N GLU A 240 -30.33 -27.01 -39.86
CA GLU A 240 -29.55 -26.84 -38.64
C GLU A 240 -28.30 -26.00 -38.90
N LYS A 241 -27.56 -26.28 -39.98
CA LYS A 241 -26.39 -25.48 -40.38
C LYS A 241 -26.78 -24.02 -40.65
N LYS A 242 -27.92 -23.78 -41.30
CA LYS A 242 -28.40 -22.41 -41.61
C LYS A 242 -28.73 -21.65 -40.32
N LYS A 243 -29.39 -22.28 -39.35
CA LYS A 243 -29.72 -21.69 -38.04
C LYS A 243 -28.49 -21.43 -37.17
N ARG A 244 -27.47 -22.30 -37.24
CA ARG A 244 -26.28 -22.22 -36.37
C ARG A 244 -25.18 -21.32 -36.91
N ARG A 245 -25.12 -21.11 -38.23
CA ARG A 245 -24.07 -20.28 -38.86
C ARG A 245 -24.00 -18.86 -38.28
N PRO A 246 -25.10 -18.11 -38.12
CA PRO A 246 -25.05 -16.76 -37.54
C PRO A 246 -24.50 -16.77 -36.11
N SER A 247 -25.05 -17.62 -35.23
CA SER A 247 -24.58 -17.75 -33.84
C SER A 247 -23.12 -18.20 -33.72
N LYS A 248 -22.65 -19.08 -34.63
CA LYS A 248 -21.24 -19.46 -34.69
C LYS A 248 -20.36 -18.30 -35.12
N TRP A 249 -20.82 -17.51 -36.10
CA TRP A 249 -20.10 -16.37 -36.63
C TRP A 249 -20.03 -15.24 -35.60
N SER A 250 -21.13 -14.91 -34.93
CA SER A 250 -21.15 -13.93 -33.84
C SER A 250 -20.24 -14.36 -32.69
N SER A 251 -20.32 -15.62 -32.24
CA SER A 251 -19.42 -16.15 -31.21
C SER A 251 -17.94 -16.08 -31.59
N GLN A 252 -17.61 -16.23 -32.87
CA GLN A 252 -16.25 -16.10 -33.36
C GLN A 252 -15.79 -14.64 -33.37
N ILE A 253 -16.65 -13.72 -33.79
CA ILE A 253 -16.40 -12.28 -33.77
C ILE A 253 -16.22 -11.81 -32.32
N ASP A 254 -17.14 -12.15 -31.43
CA ASP A 254 -17.07 -11.82 -30.00
C ASP A 254 -15.75 -12.26 -29.39
N ARG A 255 -15.32 -13.48 -29.72
CA ARG A 255 -14.03 -14.01 -29.27
C ARG A 255 -12.89 -13.14 -29.79
N LEU A 256 -12.81 -12.90 -31.10
CA LEU A 256 -11.74 -12.06 -31.68
C LEU A 256 -11.72 -10.65 -31.10
N LEU A 257 -12.88 -10.09 -30.75
CA LEU A 257 -12.99 -8.78 -30.10
C LEU A 257 -12.47 -8.84 -28.65
N SER A 258 -12.79 -9.89 -27.90
CA SER A 258 -12.18 -10.11 -26.58
C SER A 258 -10.67 -10.33 -26.64
N GLU A 259 -10.16 -10.96 -27.70
CA GLU A 259 -8.72 -11.11 -27.93
C GLU A 259 -8.04 -9.74 -28.16
N LEU A 260 -8.71 -8.85 -28.89
CA LEU A 260 -8.24 -7.47 -29.07
C LEU A 260 -8.33 -6.65 -27.78
N GLU A 261 -9.34 -6.91 -26.93
CA GLU A 261 -9.50 -6.29 -25.60
C GLU A 261 -8.35 -6.64 -24.67
N GLU A 262 -8.05 -7.92 -24.54
CA GLU A 262 -6.92 -8.39 -23.75
C GLU A 262 -5.57 -7.88 -24.31
N LEU A 263 -5.47 -7.71 -25.63
CA LEU A 263 -4.29 -7.12 -26.25
C LEU A 263 -4.16 -5.63 -25.92
N ASN A 264 -5.26 -4.87 -25.97
CA ASN A 264 -5.29 -3.46 -25.58
C ASN A 264 -4.85 -3.28 -24.11
N ASP A 265 -5.38 -4.11 -23.19
CA ASP A 265 -4.97 -4.09 -21.78
C ASP A 265 -3.45 -4.24 -21.63
N ARG A 266 -2.85 -5.19 -22.37
CA ARG A 266 -1.40 -5.38 -22.39
C ARG A 266 -0.65 -4.22 -23.02
N MET A 267 -1.24 -3.54 -24.00
CA MET A 267 -0.62 -2.36 -24.59
C MET A 267 -0.63 -1.18 -23.62
N TYR A 268 -1.69 -1.00 -22.83
CA TYR A 268 -1.70 -0.04 -21.73
C TYR A 268 -0.61 -0.35 -20.70
N ASP A 269 -0.46 -1.61 -20.30
CA ASP A 269 0.61 -2.03 -19.38
C ASP A 269 2.02 -1.72 -19.93
N LEU A 270 2.19 -1.79 -21.25
CA LEU A 270 3.45 -1.42 -21.92
C LEU A 270 3.62 0.10 -22.09
N GLY A 271 2.54 0.88 -22.01
CA GLY A 271 2.49 2.33 -22.26
C GLY A 271 2.39 2.68 -23.74
N LEU A 272 1.66 1.86 -24.51
CA LEU A 272 1.39 2.02 -25.94
C LEU A 272 -0.07 2.45 -26.19
N ASP A 273 -0.55 3.38 -25.37
CA ASP A 273 -1.95 3.82 -25.32
C ASP A 273 -2.43 4.34 -26.68
N ASP A 274 -1.57 5.03 -27.43
CA ASP A 274 -1.86 5.62 -28.74
C ASP A 274 -2.10 4.58 -29.84
N GLN A 275 -1.73 3.32 -29.62
CA GLN A 275 -1.87 2.24 -30.60
C GLN A 275 -3.09 1.35 -30.34
N THR A 276 -3.82 1.62 -29.26
CA THR A 276 -5.00 0.84 -28.85
C THR A 276 -6.14 1.00 -29.85
N VAL A 277 -6.89 -0.08 -30.02
CA VAL A 277 -8.01 -0.13 -30.99
C VAL A 277 -9.31 0.13 -30.24
N ASP A 278 -10.20 0.96 -30.79
CA ASP A 278 -11.55 1.13 -30.22
C ASP A 278 -12.40 -0.12 -30.47
N ILE A 279 -12.58 -0.92 -29.42
CA ILE A 279 -13.34 -2.18 -29.47
C ILE A 279 -14.83 -1.92 -29.45
N GLU A 280 -15.29 -0.82 -28.87
CA GLU A 280 -16.71 -0.49 -28.82
C GLU A 280 -17.20 -0.16 -30.23
N GLU A 281 -16.45 0.62 -31.00
CA GLU A 281 -16.76 0.88 -32.41
C GLU A 281 -16.79 -0.41 -33.24
N LEU A 282 -15.86 -1.33 -33.00
CA LEU A 282 -15.83 -2.64 -33.69
C LEU A 282 -17.00 -3.54 -33.28
N ARG A 283 -17.40 -3.55 -32.01
CA ARG A 283 -18.58 -4.30 -31.54
C ARG A 283 -19.83 -3.81 -32.27
N LYS A 284 -20.04 -2.49 -32.35
CA LYS A 284 -21.17 -1.92 -33.10
C LYS A 284 -21.15 -2.35 -34.57
N LYS A 285 -20.00 -2.22 -35.23
CA LYS A 285 -19.86 -2.51 -36.66
C LYS A 285 -20.09 -3.97 -37.04
N TYR A 286 -19.75 -4.92 -36.17
CA TYR A 286 -19.75 -6.34 -36.52
C TYR A 286 -20.83 -7.17 -35.81
N LEU A 287 -21.47 -6.63 -34.76
CA LEU A 287 -22.55 -7.29 -34.02
C LEU A 287 -23.90 -6.57 -34.12
N GLU A 288 -23.96 -5.26 -34.32
CA GLU A 288 -25.25 -4.50 -34.33
C GLU A 288 -25.92 -4.40 -35.72
N THR A 289 -25.29 -4.91 -36.79
CA THR A 289 -25.70 -4.57 -38.17
C THR A 289 -26.98 -5.20 -38.75
N ASP A 290 -27.81 -5.95 -38.03
CA ASP A 290 -28.98 -6.61 -38.64
C ASP A 290 -30.32 -6.46 -37.87
N GLU A 291 -30.42 -5.70 -36.78
CA GLU A 291 -31.69 -5.56 -36.03
C GLU A 291 -32.41 -4.21 -36.17
N ASP A 292 -31.76 -3.15 -36.67
CA ASP A 292 -32.37 -1.81 -36.71
C ASP A 292 -33.17 -1.47 -37.99
N ASP A 293 -33.17 -2.34 -39.01
CA ASP A 293 -33.83 -2.04 -40.30
C ASP A 293 -35.14 -2.82 -40.57
N ASN A 294 -35.67 -3.60 -39.60
CA ASN A 294 -36.83 -4.47 -39.88
C ASN A 294 -37.91 -4.61 -38.79
N ASN A 295 -37.98 -3.73 -37.78
CA ASN A 295 -39.06 -3.78 -36.78
C ASN A 295 -39.72 -2.42 -36.53
N ASN A 296 -40.32 -1.84 -37.58
CA ASN A 296 -41.42 -0.90 -37.42
C ASN A 296 -42.53 -1.27 -38.40
N ASP A 297 -43.47 -2.09 -37.89
CA ASP A 297 -44.90 -2.18 -38.23
C ASP A 297 -45.36 -3.64 -38.20
N ASP A 298 -45.76 -4.11 -37.03
CA ASP A 298 -47.16 -4.50 -36.85
C ASP A 298 -47.44 -4.73 -35.35
N GLU A 299 -48.06 -3.74 -34.72
CA GLU A 299 -48.93 -3.99 -33.59
C GLU A 299 -50.06 -4.94 -34.03
N SER A 300 -50.39 -5.95 -33.23
CA SER A 300 -51.64 -5.97 -32.45
C SER A 300 -52.07 -7.39 -32.06
N LYS A 301 -52.33 -7.56 -30.76
CA LYS A 301 -53.40 -8.39 -30.15
C LYS A 301 -53.22 -9.92 -30.23
N ASN A 302 -53.20 -10.69 -29.15
CA ASN A 302 -54.12 -10.67 -28.00
C ASN A 302 -53.70 -11.77 -26.99
N ASN A 303 -53.83 -11.47 -25.69
CA ASN A 303 -54.47 -12.24 -24.60
C ASN A 303 -54.24 -13.75 -24.47
N ASP A 304 -54.21 -14.36 -23.30
CA ASP A 304 -54.08 -14.01 -21.88
C ASP A 304 -54.10 -15.40 -21.18
N GLU A 305 -53.66 -15.45 -19.92
CA GLU A 305 -54.10 -16.44 -18.92
C GLU A 305 -53.85 -17.95 -19.17
N ASN A 306 -52.90 -18.54 -18.43
CA ASN A 306 -53.28 -19.62 -17.51
C ASN A 306 -52.28 -19.79 -16.34
N LYS A 307 -52.65 -19.20 -15.20
CA LYS A 307 -52.20 -19.61 -13.86
C LYS A 307 -53.20 -20.65 -13.35
N ASN A 308 -52.72 -21.82 -12.92
CA ASN A 308 -53.14 -22.54 -11.70
C ASN A 308 -52.35 -23.87 -11.63
N ASN A 309 -51.49 -24.05 -10.63
CA ASN A 309 -51.79 -24.64 -9.31
C ASN A 309 -51.98 -26.16 -9.39
N ASP A 310 -51.02 -26.91 -8.83
CA ASP A 310 -51.34 -28.03 -7.97
C ASP A 310 -50.19 -28.29 -6.99
N GLU A 311 -50.48 -27.93 -5.73
CA GLU A 311 -49.79 -28.40 -4.55
C GLU A 311 -50.00 -29.92 -4.42
N ASN A 312 -48.95 -30.66 -4.10
CA ASN A 312 -49.15 -31.88 -3.32
C ASN A 312 -48.02 -32.05 -2.31
N LYS A 313 -48.39 -31.87 -1.05
CA LYS A 313 -47.62 -32.19 0.17
C LYS A 313 -47.63 -33.70 0.39
N ASN A 314 -46.49 -34.25 0.79
CA ASN A 314 -46.33 -35.23 1.89
C ASN A 314 -44.82 -35.50 2.03
N ASN A 315 -44.21 -34.98 3.09
CA ASN A 315 -43.88 -35.70 4.33
C ASN A 315 -42.76 -36.72 4.14
N ASP A 316 -41.57 -36.37 4.62
CA ASP A 316 -40.85 -37.20 5.59
C ASP A 316 -39.99 -36.29 6.47
N GLU A 317 -40.43 -36.20 7.73
CA GLU A 317 -39.64 -35.75 8.87
C GLU A 317 -38.54 -36.79 9.11
N ASN A 318 -37.28 -36.36 9.22
CA ASN A 318 -36.42 -36.97 10.22
C ASN A 318 -35.37 -35.99 10.75
N ASN A 319 -35.45 -35.78 12.06
CA ASN A 319 -34.51 -35.11 12.94
C ASN A 319 -33.06 -35.55 12.72
N ASN A 320 -32.09 -34.63 12.86
CA ASN A 320 -31.38 -34.56 14.14
C ASN A 320 -30.55 -33.26 14.29
N SER A 321 -30.76 -32.64 15.43
CA SER A 321 -30.02 -31.51 15.99
C SER A 321 -28.82 -32.04 16.79
N ASN A 322 -27.66 -31.42 16.62
CA ASN A 322 -26.57 -31.23 17.60
C ASN A 322 -25.46 -30.47 16.84
N GLU A 323 -24.77 -29.46 17.36
CA GLU A 323 -24.44 -29.16 18.75
C GLU A 323 -23.97 -27.68 18.81
N ASN A 324 -24.25 -27.05 19.94
CA ASN A 324 -23.85 -25.71 20.32
C ASN A 324 -22.43 -25.71 20.93
N ASN A 325 -21.79 -24.54 20.86
CA ASN A 325 -20.84 -23.94 21.83
C ASN A 325 -19.38 -24.40 21.94
N ASN A 326 -18.46 -23.46 21.68
CA ASN A 326 -17.55 -22.82 22.67
C ASN A 326 -16.46 -22.06 21.88
N GLU A 327 -16.39 -20.73 21.88
CA GLU A 327 -15.83 -19.85 22.93
C GLU A 327 -14.41 -20.21 23.41
N GLU A 328 -13.50 -19.26 23.16
CA GLU A 328 -12.32 -18.84 23.94
C GLU A 328 -11.23 -19.86 24.32
N GLU A 329 -10.02 -19.64 23.79
CA GLU A 329 -8.78 -19.39 24.57
C GLU A 329 -7.54 -19.37 23.65
N LYS A 330 -6.93 -18.19 23.47
CA LYS A 330 -5.52 -17.90 23.85
C LYS A 330 -5.07 -16.50 23.43
#